data_AF-A0A176ZH56-F1
#
_entry.id   AF-A0A176ZH56-F1
#
_cell.length_a   1.000
_cell.length_b   1.000
_cell.length_c   1.000
_cell.angle_alpha   90.00
_cell.angle_beta   90.00
_cell.angle_gamma   90.00
#
_symmetry.space_group_name_H-M   'P 1'
#
loop_
_entity.id
_entity.type
_entity.pdbx_description
1 polymer ?
#
loop_
_entity_poly.entity_id
_entity_poly.type
_entity_poly.pdbx_seq_one_letter_code
_entity_poly.pdbx_strand_id
1 'polypeptide(L)' 'MVVPTVPNDRRSLDFVSDQPTDGRRFRVLIVVDECTRECLALVADTSMSGSRWLGNWTG' A
#
# COMPACT_ATOMS: atom_id res chain seq x y z
N MET A 1 -15.98 -13.69 7.02
CA MET A 1 -15.25 -12.80 6.09
C MET A 1 -15.42 -13.37 4.68
N VAL A 2 -15.88 -12.57 3.72
CA VAL A 2 -16.05 -13.01 2.33
C VAL A 2 -14.68 -13.01 1.65
N VAL A 3 -14.36 -14.08 0.91
CA VAL A 3 -13.14 -14.18 0.10
C VAL A 3 -13.45 -13.57 -1.26
N PRO A 4 -12.68 -12.56 -1.73
CA PRO A 4 -12.86 -12.00 -3.06
C PRO A 4 -12.57 -13.06 -4.13
N THR A 5 -13.45 -13.14 -5.12
CA THR A 5 -13.39 -14.16 -6.20
C THR A 5 -13.09 -13.58 -7.57
N VAL A 6 -13.08 -12.26 -7.70
CA VAL A 6 -12.71 -11.56 -8.92
C VAL A 6 -11.53 -10.61 -8.68
N PRO A 7 -10.61 -10.45 -9.64
CA PRO A 7 -9.53 -9.49 -9.53
C PRO A 7 -10.06 -8.08 -9.29
N ASN A 8 -9.32 -7.29 -8.51
CA ASN A 8 -9.62 -5.91 -8.14
C ASN A 8 -10.87 -5.70 -7.27
N ASP A 9 -11.53 -6.76 -6.79
CA ASP A 9 -12.70 -6.68 -5.90
C ASP A 9 -12.33 -6.17 -4.49
N ARG A 10 -11.20 -6.64 -3.97
CA ARG A 10 -10.68 -6.22 -2.66
C ARG A 10 -9.17 -6.06 -2.71
N ARG A 11 -8.71 -4.93 -2.15
CA ARG A 11 -7.30 -4.59 -2.02
C ARG A 11 -6.95 -4.44 -0.56
N SER A 12 -5.82 -5.02 -0.18
CA SER A 12 -5.19 -4.77 1.11
C SER A 12 -4.13 -3.68 0.97
N LEU A 13 -4.04 -2.81 1.97
CA LEU A 13 -3.06 -1.74 2.06
C LEU A 13 -2.18 -1.97 3.28
N ASP A 14 -0.86 -1.94 3.09
CA ASP A 14 0.11 -2.04 4.19
C ASP A 14 1.16 -0.91 4.11
N PHE A 15 1.72 -0.55 5.25
CA PHE A 15 2.77 0.46 5.37
C PHE A 15 4.01 -0.13 6.04
N VAL A 16 5.12 -0.15 5.31
CA VAL A 16 6.44 -0.47 5.86
C VAL A 16 7.20 0.83 6.07
N SER A 17 7.76 1.04 7.25
CA SER A 17 8.64 2.18 7.52
C SER A 17 10.05 1.71 7.76
N ASP A 18 11.04 2.39 7.15
CA ASP A 18 12.45 2.11 7.37
C ASP A 18 13.25 3.42 7.53
N GLN A 19 14.44 3.31 8.12
CA GLN A 19 15.40 4.39 8.29
C GLN A 19 16.79 3.90 7.86
N PRO A 20 17.25 4.24 6.65
CA PRO A 20 18.60 3.91 6.20
C PRO A 20 19.63 4.70 7.01
N THR A 21 20.91 4.38 6.81
CA THR A 21 22.03 4.98 7.55
C THR A 21 22.12 6.51 7.46
N ASP A 22 21.49 7.14 6.46
CA ASP A 22 21.35 8.60 6.31
C ASP A 22 20.30 9.24 7.24
N GLY A 23 19.62 8.45 8.09
CA GLY A 23 18.71 8.95 9.12
C GLY A 23 17.34 9.46 8.62
N ARG A 24 17.14 9.56 7.30
CA ARG A 24 15.87 9.96 6.69
C ARG A 24 14.87 8.80 6.69
N ARG A 25 13.80 8.90 7.47
CA ARG A 25 12.74 7.89 7.44
C ARG A 25 11.99 7.95 6.11
N PHE A 26 11.73 6.80 5.53
CA PHE A 26 10.76 6.68 4.45
C PHE A 26 9.72 5.62 4.79
N ARG A 27 8.56 5.74 4.16
CA ARG A 27 7.52 4.73 4.23
C ARG A 27 7.25 4.21 2.83
N VAL A 28 6.87 2.95 2.75
CA VAL A 28 6.42 2.30 1.53
C VAL A 28 4.96 1.92 1.72
N LEU A 29 4.09 2.45 0.88
CA LEU A 29 2.73 1.94 0.72
C LEU A 29 2.78 0.73 -0.20
N ILE A 30 2.19 -0.37 0.26
CA ILE A 30 2.04 -1.61 -0.48
C ILE A 30 0.55 -1.80 -0.77
N VAL A 31 0.21 -2.03 -2.04
CA VAL A 31 -1.16 -2.35 -2.48
C VAL A 31 -1.17 -3.75 -3.05
N VAL A 32 -1.93 -4.65 -2.43
CA VAL A 32 -2.04 -6.06 -2.87
C VAL A 32 -3.47 -6.36 -3.25
N ASP A 33 -3.66 -6.98 -4.42
CA ASP A 33 -4.94 -7.56 -4.80
C ASP A 33 -5.16 -8.87 -4.05
N GLU A 34 -6.27 -8.96 -3.34
CA GLU A 34 -6.49 -10.11 -2.45
C GLU A 34 -6.98 -11.38 -3.19
N CYS A 35 -7.58 -11.23 -4.38
CA CYS A 35 -8.02 -12.37 -5.17
C CYS A 35 -6.83 -13.08 -5.83
N THR A 36 -5.96 -12.30 -6.48
CA THR A 36 -4.83 -12.79 -7.28
C THR A 36 -3.54 -12.92 -6.47
N ARG A 37 -3.44 -12.24 -5.32
CA ARG A 37 -2.22 -12.09 -4.50
C ARG A 37 -1.10 -11.33 -5.23
N GLU A 38 -1.45 -10.54 -6.24
CA GLU A 38 -0.49 -9.72 -6.97
C GLU A 38 -0.26 -8.38 -6.27
N CYS A 39 0.99 -7.89 -6.33
CA CYS A 39 1.34 -6.56 -5.86
C CYS A 39 1.03 -5.54 -6.97
N LEU A 40 0.01 -4.71 -6.75
CA LEU A 40 -0.46 -3.72 -7.72
C LEU A 40 0.37 -2.44 -7.69
N ALA A 41 0.88 -2.04 -6.51
CA ALA A 41 1.70 -0.85 -6.37
C ALA A 41 2.64 -0.93 -5.16
N LEU A 42 3.84 -0.35 -5.34
CA LEU A 42 4.83 -0.09 -4.29
C LEU A 42 5.28 1.36 -4.41
N VAL A 43 4.94 2.19 -3.42
CA VAL A 43 5.28 3.61 -3.46
C VAL A 43 6.07 4.00 -2.22
N ALA A 44 7.34 4.35 -2.43
CA ALA A 44 8.22 4.89 -1.39
C ALA A 44 8.11 6.42 -1.35
N ASP A 45 7.89 6.99 -0.17
CA ASP A 45 7.86 8.44 0.02
C ASP A 45 8.30 8.80 1.46
N THR A 46 9.07 9.88 1.56
CA THR A 46 9.65 10.40 2.81
C THR A 46 8.69 11.32 3.59
N SER A 47 7.57 11.70 2.97
CA SER A 47 6.60 12.69 3.48
C SER A 47 5.20 12.12 3.75
N MET A 48 5.02 10.80 3.69
CA MET A 48 3.71 10.16 3.74
C MET A 48 2.96 10.36 5.06
N SER A 49 1.88 11.16 5.03
CA SER A 49 0.75 11.06 5.95
C SER A 49 -0.26 10.04 5.38
N GLY A 50 -0.69 9.06 6.18
CA GLY A 50 -1.58 7.96 5.72
C GLY A 50 -2.91 8.44 5.11
N SER A 51 -3.34 9.67 5.44
CA SER A 51 -4.53 10.31 4.89
C SER A 51 -4.42 10.70 3.41
N ARG A 52 -3.22 10.96 2.88
CA ARG A 52 -3.04 11.43 1.49
C ARG A 52 -3.28 10.33 0.45
N TRP A 53 -3.03 9.07 0.81
CA TRP A 53 -3.15 7.95 -0.12
C TRP A 53 -4.53 7.32 -0.14
N LEU A 54 -5.23 7.29 1.00
CA LEU A 54 -6.54 6.63 1.09
C LEU A 54 -7.55 7.15 0.07
N GLY A 55 -7.52 8.46 -0.25
CA GLY A 55 -8.43 9.06 -1.22
C GLY A 55 -8.08 8.84 -2.70
N ASN A 56 -6.85 8.44 -3.03
CA ASN A 56 -6.39 8.29 -4.43
C ASN A 56 -6.50 6.85 -4.96
N TRP A 57 -6.71 5.86 -4.08
CA TRP A 57 -6.74 4.43 -4.44
C TRP A 57 -8.12 3.77 -4.25
N THR A 58 -9.12 4.53 -3.82
CA THR A 58 -10.52 4.08 -3.68
C THR A 58 -11.39 4.40 -4.90
N GLY A 59 -10.77 4.78 -6.03
CA GLY A 59 -11.45 5.03 -7.31
C GLY A 59 -11.66 3.77 -8.15
#